data_AF-A0A1Y3DV25-F1
#
_entry.id   AF-A0A1Y3DV25-F1
#
_cell.length_a   1.000
_cell.length_b   1.000
_cell.length_c   1.000
_cell.angle_alpha   90.00
_cell.angle_beta   90.00
_cell.angle_gamma   90.00
#
_symmetry.space_group_name_H-M   'P 1'
#
loop_
_entity.id
_entity.type
_entity.pdbx_description
1 polymer ?
#
loop_
_entity_poly.entity_id
_entity_poly.type
_entity_poly.pdbx_seq_one_letter_code
_entity_poly.pdbx_strand_id
1 'polypeptide(L)'
;MELEGYGNAITRQKNFLPMLNMQGLRQYLPEINEDSLMTVIYIALFSLTCYALLFMSYSMSANRKRKNKYDTTGEIYFEQKLIKESEDMKCYAWKNWMNRLEPDWEKFDNAINKIKQKWLEQREHYWEAWIKEIEQKWDNYHEYIDISYKLYILKRSLSWNESHWEHWANEELKVFLDKEWHEWVNQTEHHLNTWIMNEWTKWNSSKISSWLSKNWKLSENAYWEKMTKKKWVKSLFKLVQKNWRRWNKRITREQQEWDDWVKEKQDLYMNNHEWDAWNKWKANKYNSLEEVKESLVRKWISEKRWVAWIADRHHSLMQDKYEKSI
;
A
#
# COMPACT_ATOMS: atom_id res chain seq x y z
N MET A 1 66.52 40.01 -26.44
CA MET A 1 66.67 38.59 -26.81
C MET A 1 65.94 38.40 -28.14
N GLU A 2 66.65 38.74 -29.21
CA GLU A 2 66.71 38.05 -30.52
C GLU A 2 66.16 36.60 -30.50
N LEU A 3 65.49 36.02 -31.52
CA LEU A 3 65.41 36.24 -32.98
C LEU A 3 64.17 35.50 -33.56
N GLU A 4 63.57 36.09 -34.61
CA GLU A 4 63.14 35.57 -35.94
C GLU A 4 62.42 34.20 -36.10
N GLY A 5 61.52 33.97 -37.07
CA GLY A 5 61.16 34.70 -38.28
C GLY A 5 60.19 33.91 -39.19
N TYR A 6 60.00 34.43 -40.42
CA TYR A 6 59.17 34.00 -41.57
C TYR A 6 57.67 34.37 -41.52
N GLY A 7 57.07 35.09 -42.48
CA GLY A 7 57.52 35.65 -43.76
C GLY A 7 56.33 36.32 -44.47
N ASN A 8 56.57 37.44 -45.16
CA ASN A 8 55.61 38.30 -45.86
C ASN A 8 55.27 37.82 -47.29
N ALA A 9 54.11 38.29 -47.80
CA ALA A 9 53.82 38.84 -49.15
C ALA A 9 52.49 38.32 -49.74
N ILE A 10 51.39 39.08 -49.65
CA ILE A 10 50.86 40.04 -50.66
C ILE A 10 50.39 39.37 -51.97
N THR A 11 49.08 39.40 -52.28
CA THR A 11 48.56 40.15 -53.44
C THR A 11 47.04 40.36 -53.43
N ARG A 12 46.67 41.52 -53.98
CA ARG A 12 45.35 42.09 -54.29
C ARG A 12 44.47 41.22 -55.21
N GLN A 13 43.15 41.47 -55.12
CA GLN A 13 42.09 41.53 -56.17
C GLN A 13 40.85 40.77 -55.67
N LYS A 14 39.59 41.15 -55.92
CA LYS A 14 38.96 42.24 -56.67
C LYS A 14 37.48 42.21 -56.27
N ASN A 15 36.86 43.39 -56.22
CA ASN A 15 35.41 43.55 -56.20
C ASN A 15 34.80 42.87 -57.45
N PHE A 16 33.81 42.01 -57.27
CA PHE A 16 33.01 41.41 -58.34
C PHE A 16 31.53 41.73 -58.09
N LEU A 17 31.10 42.89 -58.59
CA LEU A 17 29.73 43.13 -59.03
C LEU A 17 29.78 43.17 -60.57
N PRO A 18 29.16 42.22 -61.29
CA PRO A 18 29.05 42.34 -62.73
C PRO A 18 27.85 43.24 -63.07
N MET A 19 28.20 44.33 -63.73
CA MET A 19 27.39 45.18 -64.56
C MET A 19 26.50 44.33 -65.48
N LEU A 20 25.21 44.18 -65.15
CA LEU A 20 24.21 43.60 -66.04
C LEU A 20 23.97 44.58 -67.19
N ASN A 21 24.62 44.28 -68.31
CA ASN A 21 24.50 44.93 -69.60
C ASN A 21 23.08 44.72 -70.16
N MET A 22 22.19 45.70 -69.96
CA MET A 22 20.84 45.75 -70.55
C MET A 22 20.85 46.21 -72.02
N GLN A 23 21.59 45.52 -72.89
CA GLN A 23 21.52 45.76 -74.35
C GLN A 23 21.39 44.46 -75.19
N GLY A 24 21.39 43.27 -74.56
CA GLY A 24 21.29 41.99 -75.28
C GLY A 24 19.92 41.29 -75.26
N LEU A 25 18.93 41.79 -74.52
CA LEU A 25 17.66 41.07 -74.28
C LEU A 25 16.51 41.52 -75.21
N ARG A 26 16.82 41.91 -76.45
CA ARG A 26 15.81 42.36 -77.44
C ARG A 26 15.71 41.52 -78.71
N GLN A 27 16.45 40.41 -78.82
CA GLN A 27 16.51 39.63 -80.06
C GLN A 27 15.99 38.17 -79.98
N TYR A 28 15.40 37.76 -78.86
CA TYR A 28 14.76 36.43 -78.74
C TYR A 28 13.49 36.48 -77.88
N LEU A 29 12.52 37.32 -78.26
CA LEU A 29 11.13 37.11 -77.86
C LEU A 29 10.38 36.60 -79.10
N PRO A 30 9.90 35.35 -79.13
CA PRO A 30 8.94 34.95 -80.16
C PRO A 30 7.69 35.82 -79.99
N GLU A 31 6.94 36.08 -81.06
CA GLU A 31 5.65 36.77 -80.99
C GLU A 31 4.77 36.09 -79.94
N ILE A 32 4.69 36.68 -78.75
CA ILE A 32 3.83 36.21 -77.68
C ILE A 32 2.43 36.63 -78.09
N ASN A 33 1.62 35.68 -78.56
CA ASN A 33 0.21 35.88 -78.80
C ASN A 33 -0.43 36.56 -77.57
N GLU A 34 -1.21 37.63 -77.74
CA GLU A 34 -1.75 38.42 -76.62
C GLU A 34 -2.51 37.55 -75.62
N ASP A 35 -3.18 36.49 -76.12
CA ASP A 35 -3.85 35.47 -75.31
C ASP A 35 -2.89 34.67 -74.40
N SER A 36 -1.68 34.38 -74.86
CA SER A 36 -0.65 33.68 -74.07
C SER A 36 -0.12 34.57 -72.94
N LEU A 37 0.09 35.85 -73.23
CA LEU A 37 0.56 36.84 -72.25
C LEU A 37 -0.49 37.06 -71.15
N MET A 38 -1.75 37.20 -71.54
CA MET A 38 -2.87 37.29 -70.60
C MET A 38 -3.01 36.03 -69.74
N THR A 39 -2.83 34.84 -70.33
CA THR A 39 -2.87 33.58 -69.58
C THR A 39 -1.77 33.51 -68.52
N VAL A 40 -0.54 33.92 -68.87
CA VAL A 40 0.58 33.98 -67.91
C VAL A 40 0.30 34.98 -66.79
N ILE A 41 -0.27 36.15 -67.11
CA ILE A 41 -0.68 37.15 -66.11
C ILE A 41 -1.75 36.58 -65.17
N TYR A 42 -2.78 35.91 -65.71
CA TYR A 42 -3.82 35.29 -64.89
C TYR A 42 -3.28 34.19 -63.98
N ILE A 43 -2.37 33.34 -64.48
CA ILE A 43 -1.72 32.30 -63.66
C ILE A 43 -0.85 32.93 -62.58
N ALA A 44 -0.13 34.01 -62.87
CA ALA A 44 0.70 34.72 -61.90
C ALA A 44 -0.17 35.38 -60.81
N LEU A 45 -1.26 36.05 -61.18
CA LEU A 45 -2.21 36.66 -60.26
C LEU A 45 -2.94 35.61 -59.40
N PHE A 46 -3.35 34.50 -60.01
CA PHE A 46 -3.96 33.38 -59.30
C PHE A 46 -2.97 32.74 -58.30
N SER A 47 -1.71 32.58 -58.71
CA SER A 47 -0.65 32.05 -57.84
C SER A 47 -0.32 32.99 -56.68
N LEU A 48 -0.29 34.31 -56.93
CA LEU A 48 -0.11 35.35 -55.90
C LEU A 48 -1.26 35.40 -54.91
N THR A 49 -2.50 35.29 -55.38
CA THR A 49 -3.69 35.26 -54.52
C THR A 49 -3.74 33.98 -53.68
N CYS A 50 -3.40 32.82 -54.25
CA CYS A 50 -3.26 31.57 -53.50
C CYS A 50 -2.17 31.68 -52.44
N TYR A 51 -1.01 32.26 -52.77
CA TYR A 51 0.06 32.49 -51.80
C TYR A 51 -0.36 33.44 -50.68
N ALA A 52 -1.04 34.54 -51.01
CA ALA A 52 -1.55 35.49 -50.01
C ALA A 52 -2.58 34.83 -49.06
N LEU A 53 -3.50 34.01 -49.58
CA LEU A 53 -4.48 33.29 -48.77
C LEU A 53 -3.82 32.23 -47.88
N LEU A 54 -2.83 31.49 -48.38
CA LEU A 54 -2.05 30.53 -47.59
C LEU A 54 -1.20 31.23 -46.51
N PHE A 55 -0.62 32.38 -46.82
CA PHE A 55 0.13 33.18 -45.85
C PHE A 55 -0.78 33.79 -44.77
N MET A 56 -1.96 34.30 -45.15
CA MET A 56 -2.94 34.84 -44.21
C MET A 56 -3.51 33.73 -43.31
N SER A 57 -3.85 32.57 -43.85
CA SER A 57 -4.31 31.42 -43.05
C SER A 57 -3.22 30.88 -42.11
N TYR A 58 -1.97 30.80 -42.57
CA TYR A 58 -0.83 30.42 -41.75
C TYR A 58 -0.57 31.41 -40.62
N SER A 59 -0.55 32.72 -40.92
CA SER A 59 -0.31 33.77 -39.94
C SER A 59 -1.44 33.88 -38.91
N MET A 60 -2.70 33.70 -39.31
CA MET A 60 -3.85 33.61 -38.40
C MET A 60 -3.76 32.39 -37.48
N SER A 61 -3.40 31.22 -38.02
CA SER A 61 -3.19 30.00 -37.23
C SER A 61 -2.03 30.14 -36.24
N ALA A 62 -0.91 30.72 -36.68
CA ALA A 62 0.25 31.00 -35.84
C ALA A 62 -0.06 32.00 -34.73
N ASN A 63 -0.81 33.07 -35.03
CA ASN A 63 -1.25 34.05 -34.05
C ASN A 63 -2.25 33.47 -33.04
N ARG A 64 -3.19 32.61 -33.48
CA ARG A 64 -4.11 31.90 -32.57
C ARG A 64 -3.34 30.96 -31.64
N LYS A 65 -2.37 30.19 -32.15
CA LYS A 65 -1.48 29.34 -31.32
C LYS A 65 -0.65 30.16 -30.34
N ARG A 66 -0.12 31.32 -30.76
CA ARG A 66 0.62 32.24 -29.88
C ARG A 66 -0.29 32.82 -28.79
N LYS A 67 -1.47 33.31 -29.13
CA LYS A 67 -2.45 33.86 -28.17
C LYS A 67 -2.84 32.83 -27.11
N ASN A 68 -3.22 31.62 -27.53
CA ASN A 68 -3.54 30.52 -26.61
C ASN A 68 -2.37 30.19 -25.68
N LYS A 69 -1.12 30.20 -26.19
CA LYS A 69 0.08 29.97 -25.37
C LYS A 69 0.28 31.07 -24.32
N TYR A 70 0.03 32.34 -24.65
CA TYR A 70 0.14 33.45 -23.70
C TYR A 70 -0.98 33.43 -22.65
N ASP A 71 -2.22 33.16 -23.03
CA ASP A 71 -3.33 32.96 -22.08
C ASP A 71 -3.00 31.82 -21.10
N THR A 72 -2.54 30.68 -21.62
CA THR A 72 -2.14 29.53 -20.78
C THR A 72 -0.96 29.88 -19.86
N THR A 73 -0.06 30.76 -20.29
CA THR A 73 1.10 31.19 -19.49
C THR A 73 0.68 32.12 -18.33
N GLY A 74 -0.28 33.02 -18.59
CA GLY A 74 -0.85 33.91 -17.57
C GLY A 74 -1.62 33.15 -16.49
N GLU A 75 -2.46 32.19 -16.90
CA GLU A 75 -3.18 31.30 -15.98
C GLU A 75 -2.22 30.53 -15.06
N ILE A 76 -1.19 29.89 -15.62
CA ILE A 76 -0.19 29.14 -14.84
C ILE A 76 0.53 30.07 -13.85
N TYR A 77 0.88 31.28 -14.26
CA TYR A 77 1.54 32.24 -13.38
C TYR A 77 0.65 32.63 -12.19
N PHE A 78 -0.64 32.86 -12.44
CA PHE A 78 -1.63 33.16 -11.40
C PHE A 78 -1.80 31.99 -10.43
N GLU A 79 -1.97 30.76 -10.92
CA GLU A 79 -2.05 29.55 -10.09
C GLU A 79 -0.79 29.36 -9.23
N GLN A 80 0.40 29.60 -9.80
CA GLN A 80 1.67 29.51 -9.07
C GLN A 80 1.78 30.54 -7.94
N LYS A 81 1.17 31.71 -8.10
CA LYS A 81 1.11 32.74 -7.05
C LYS A 81 0.18 32.30 -5.91
N LEU A 82 -1.02 31.82 -6.23
CA LEU A 82 -1.98 31.31 -5.25
C LEU A 82 -1.44 30.12 -4.44
N ILE A 83 -0.75 29.18 -5.11
CA ILE A 83 -0.11 28.04 -4.44
C ILE A 83 0.93 28.53 -3.43
N LYS A 84 1.74 29.52 -3.80
CA LYS A 84 2.78 30.08 -2.94
C LYS A 84 2.20 30.80 -1.72
N GLU A 85 1.15 31.60 -1.92
CA GLU A 85 0.52 32.40 -0.84
C GLU A 85 -0.21 31.52 0.18
N SER A 86 -0.63 30.31 -0.21
CA SER A 86 -1.34 29.37 0.67
C SER A 86 -0.43 28.42 1.45
N GLU A 87 0.90 28.44 1.26
CA GLU A 87 1.83 27.47 1.87
C GLU A 87 1.80 27.47 3.41
N ASP A 88 1.75 28.64 4.03
CA ASP A 88 1.74 28.77 5.50
C ASP A 88 0.43 28.23 6.08
N MET A 89 -0.69 28.49 5.39
CA MET A 89 -2.00 27.95 5.75
C MET A 89 -2.02 26.41 5.69
N LYS A 90 -1.38 25.81 4.68
CA LYS A 90 -1.29 24.34 4.54
C LYS A 90 -0.47 23.74 5.68
N CYS A 91 0.66 24.36 6.04
CA CYS A 91 1.48 23.91 7.17
C CYS A 91 0.71 24.01 8.50
N TYR A 92 -0.05 25.09 8.70
CA TYR A 92 -0.90 25.25 9.88
C TYR A 92 -2.04 24.22 9.93
N ALA A 93 -2.68 23.95 8.78
CA ALA A 93 -3.71 22.94 8.67
C ALA A 93 -3.19 21.54 9.02
N TRP A 94 -1.98 21.20 8.60
CA TRP A 94 -1.33 19.94 8.94
C TRP A 94 -1.06 19.81 10.44
N LYS A 95 -0.42 20.83 11.04
CA LYS A 95 -0.14 20.83 12.50
C LYS A 95 -1.42 20.71 13.31
N ASN A 96 -2.46 21.44 12.93
CA ASN A 96 -3.75 21.35 13.60
C ASN A 96 -4.41 19.98 13.44
N TRP A 97 -4.25 19.35 12.27
CA TRP A 97 -4.75 18.00 12.05
C TRP A 97 -3.99 16.98 12.91
N MET A 98 -2.65 17.04 12.92
CA MET A 98 -1.81 16.19 13.79
C MET A 98 -2.17 16.37 15.27
N ASN A 99 -2.33 17.60 15.76
CA ASN A 99 -2.70 17.86 17.15
C ASN A 99 -4.08 17.32 17.54
N ARG A 100 -5.00 17.16 16.58
CA ARG A 100 -6.32 16.58 16.82
C ARG A 100 -6.32 15.06 16.81
N LEU A 101 -5.26 14.43 16.31
CA LEU A 101 -5.15 12.97 16.30
C LEU A 101 -5.02 12.42 17.71
N GLU A 102 -4.28 13.07 18.60
CA GLU A 102 -4.05 12.56 19.95
C GLU A 102 -5.36 12.31 20.73
N PRO A 103 -6.28 13.29 20.89
CA PRO A 103 -7.55 13.02 21.57
C PRO A 103 -8.47 12.06 20.81
N ASP A 104 -8.35 11.97 19.48
CA ASP A 104 -9.10 10.99 18.69
C ASP A 104 -8.55 9.57 18.87
N TRP A 105 -7.24 9.44 19.03
CA TRP A 105 -6.53 8.20 19.31
C TRP A 105 -6.82 7.74 20.73
N GLU A 106 -6.80 8.62 21.73
CA GLU A 106 -7.17 8.28 23.12
C GLU A 106 -8.59 7.69 23.19
N LYS A 107 -9.54 8.24 22.43
CA LYS A 107 -10.91 7.67 22.36
C LYS A 107 -10.92 6.28 21.75
N PHE A 108 -10.12 6.06 20.70
CA PHE A 108 -9.98 4.75 20.07
C PHE A 108 -9.33 3.75 21.02
N ASP A 109 -8.20 4.11 21.66
CA ASP A 109 -7.50 3.26 22.62
C ASP A 109 -8.40 2.87 23.80
N ASN A 110 -9.13 3.83 24.36
CA ASN A 110 -10.13 3.57 25.40
C ASN A 110 -11.23 2.59 24.95
N ALA A 111 -11.66 2.66 23.68
CA ALA A 111 -12.63 1.73 23.14
C ALA A 111 -12.05 0.32 23.00
N ILE A 112 -10.81 0.19 22.51
CA ILE A 112 -10.07 -1.08 22.45
C ILE A 112 -9.93 -1.68 23.84
N ASN A 113 -9.52 -0.89 24.84
CA ASN A 113 -9.35 -1.37 26.21
C ASN A 113 -10.67 -1.86 26.82
N LYS A 114 -11.78 -1.17 26.59
CA LYS A 114 -13.11 -1.65 27.03
C LYS A 114 -13.49 -2.98 26.38
N ILE A 115 -13.16 -3.18 25.11
CA ILE A 115 -13.44 -4.43 24.41
C ILE A 115 -12.54 -5.55 24.93
N LYS A 116 -11.24 -5.29 25.17
CA LYS A 116 -10.32 -6.24 25.82
C LYS A 116 -10.87 -6.72 27.16
N GLN A 117 -11.34 -5.81 28.01
CA GLN A 117 -11.92 -6.18 29.32
C GLN A 117 -13.16 -7.07 29.18
N LYS A 118 -14.12 -6.69 28.33
CA LYS A 118 -15.30 -7.53 28.06
C LYS A 118 -14.93 -8.89 27.46
N TRP A 119 -13.94 -8.92 26.57
CA TRP A 119 -13.44 -10.15 25.99
C TRP A 119 -12.86 -11.08 27.08
N LEU A 120 -12.13 -10.52 28.07
CA LEU A 120 -11.59 -11.25 29.21
C LEU A 120 -12.68 -11.81 30.11
N GLU A 121 -13.69 -10.99 30.43
CA GLU A 121 -14.85 -11.42 31.22
C GLU A 121 -15.54 -12.63 30.57
N GLN A 122 -15.71 -12.59 29.25
CA GLN A 122 -16.29 -13.71 28.50
C GLN A 122 -15.40 -14.96 28.51
N ARG A 123 -14.07 -14.83 28.65
CA ARG A 123 -13.16 -15.98 28.66
C ARG A 123 -13.44 -16.96 29.80
N GLU A 124 -14.06 -16.51 30.89
CA GLU A 124 -14.44 -17.40 31.98
C GLU A 124 -15.41 -18.50 31.51
N HIS A 125 -16.43 -18.13 30.74
CA HIS A 125 -17.38 -19.09 30.18
C HIS A 125 -16.75 -19.99 29.12
N TYR A 126 -15.83 -19.46 28.30
CA TYR A 126 -15.13 -20.27 27.31
C TYR A 126 -14.16 -21.27 27.97
N TRP A 127 -13.56 -20.90 29.10
CA TRP A 127 -12.75 -21.81 29.90
C TRP A 127 -13.60 -22.98 30.43
N GLU A 128 -14.76 -22.71 31.03
CA GLU A 128 -15.66 -23.76 31.51
C GLU A 128 -16.12 -24.70 30.38
N ALA A 129 -16.44 -24.15 29.21
CA ALA A 129 -16.81 -24.93 28.04
C ALA A 129 -15.64 -25.81 27.56
N TRP A 130 -14.44 -25.23 27.46
CA TRP A 130 -13.23 -25.93 27.03
C TRP A 130 -12.87 -27.10 27.97
N ILE A 131 -13.02 -26.93 29.29
CA ILE A 131 -12.82 -28.02 30.25
C ILE A 131 -13.81 -29.17 29.99
N LYS A 132 -15.10 -28.87 29.79
CA LYS A 132 -16.10 -29.90 29.48
C LYS A 132 -15.79 -30.62 28.16
N GLU A 133 -15.35 -29.88 27.14
CA GLU A 133 -14.95 -30.45 25.86
C GLU A 133 -13.75 -31.41 26.03
N ILE A 134 -12.76 -31.03 26.84
CA ILE A 134 -11.62 -31.90 27.17
C ILE A 134 -12.08 -33.16 27.90
N GLU A 135 -12.89 -33.01 28.96
CA GLU A 135 -13.38 -34.18 29.72
C GLU A 135 -14.14 -35.14 28.81
N GLN A 136 -15.05 -34.64 27.96
CA GLN A 136 -15.79 -35.45 27.00
C GLN A 136 -14.90 -36.11 25.94
N LYS A 137 -13.88 -35.40 25.48
CA LYS A 137 -12.92 -35.88 24.46
C LYS A 137 -12.07 -37.04 24.96
N TRP A 138 -11.70 -37.05 26.24
CA TRP A 138 -10.89 -38.12 26.83
C TRP A 138 -11.72 -39.24 27.48
N ASP A 139 -12.98 -38.96 27.85
CA ASP A 139 -13.93 -39.97 28.33
C ASP A 139 -14.37 -40.96 27.23
N ASN A 140 -14.36 -40.54 25.96
CA ASN A 140 -14.77 -41.33 24.81
C ASN A 140 -13.61 -41.43 23.80
N TYR A 141 -13.42 -42.55 23.11
CA TYR A 141 -12.44 -42.63 22.01
C TYR A 141 -12.98 -41.85 20.81
N HIS A 142 -12.94 -40.53 20.90
CA HIS A 142 -13.71 -39.65 20.04
C HIS A 142 -13.03 -39.43 18.68
N GLU A 143 -13.81 -39.03 17.67
CA GLU A 143 -13.32 -38.63 16.34
C GLU A 143 -12.33 -37.45 16.41
N TYR A 144 -12.40 -36.67 17.49
CA TYR A 144 -11.72 -35.38 17.66
C TYR A 144 -10.37 -35.44 18.39
N ILE A 145 -9.92 -36.62 18.82
CA ILE A 145 -8.52 -36.78 19.26
C ILE A 145 -7.63 -36.62 18.02
N ASP A 146 -6.58 -35.81 18.15
CA ASP A 146 -5.64 -35.53 17.05
C ASP A 146 -5.11 -36.85 16.46
N ILE A 147 -5.07 -36.92 15.13
CA ILE A 147 -4.71 -38.14 14.39
C ILE A 147 -3.31 -38.62 14.77
N SER A 148 -2.36 -37.70 15.05
CA SER A 148 -1.02 -38.07 15.48
C SER A 148 -1.02 -38.75 16.85
N TYR A 149 -1.86 -38.30 17.78
CA TYR A 149 -2.03 -38.93 19.09
C TYR A 149 -2.71 -40.28 18.97
N LYS A 150 -3.76 -40.39 18.15
CA LYS A 150 -4.40 -41.67 17.84
C LYS A 150 -3.38 -42.67 17.32
N LEU A 151 -2.62 -42.33 16.28
CA LEU A 151 -1.63 -43.22 15.67
C LEU A 151 -0.53 -43.62 16.67
N TYR A 152 -0.07 -42.68 17.48
CA TYR A 152 0.92 -42.93 18.52
C TYR A 152 0.41 -43.92 19.59
N ILE A 153 -0.76 -43.66 20.15
CA ILE A 153 -1.40 -44.52 21.16
C ILE A 153 -1.71 -45.89 20.56
N LEU A 154 -2.22 -45.93 19.32
CA LEU A 154 -2.51 -47.18 18.59
C LEU A 154 -1.27 -48.05 18.42
N LYS A 155 -0.14 -47.46 18.03
CA LYS A 155 1.10 -48.21 17.79
C LYS A 155 1.69 -48.77 19.08
N ARG A 156 1.64 -48.02 20.18
CA ARG A 156 2.25 -48.42 21.47
C ARG A 156 1.35 -49.34 22.30
N SER A 157 0.04 -49.11 22.29
CA SER A 157 -0.92 -49.83 23.15
C SER A 157 -1.12 -51.31 22.84
N LEU A 158 -0.62 -51.81 21.69
CA LEU A 158 -0.78 -53.21 21.29
C LEU A 158 -0.18 -54.21 22.28
N SER A 159 0.88 -53.83 23.01
CA SER A 159 1.54 -54.67 24.00
C SER A 159 1.31 -54.20 25.44
N TRP A 160 0.43 -53.22 25.65
CA TRP A 160 0.21 -52.64 26.96
C TRP A 160 -0.68 -53.52 27.82
N ASN A 161 -0.23 -53.75 29.05
CA ASN A 161 -1.07 -54.24 30.13
C ASN A 161 -1.63 -53.05 30.94
N GLU A 162 -2.40 -53.33 31.98
CA GLU A 162 -3.00 -52.32 32.85
C GLU A 162 -1.97 -51.32 33.43
N SER A 163 -0.82 -51.77 33.92
CA SER A 163 0.20 -50.86 34.49
C SER A 163 0.80 -49.91 33.44
N HIS A 164 0.89 -50.33 32.18
CA HIS A 164 1.35 -49.44 31.11
C HIS A 164 0.30 -48.36 30.80
N TRP A 165 -0.99 -48.69 30.84
CA TRP A 165 -2.07 -47.71 30.66
C TRP A 165 -2.13 -46.70 31.80
N GLU A 166 -1.97 -47.16 33.04
CA GLU A 166 -1.88 -46.28 34.21
C GLU A 166 -0.69 -45.34 34.12
N HIS A 167 0.48 -45.85 33.73
CA HIS A 167 1.67 -45.02 33.54
C HIS A 167 1.47 -43.98 32.44
N TRP A 168 0.93 -44.39 31.29
CA TRP A 168 0.63 -43.49 30.18
C TRP A 168 -0.34 -42.38 30.58
N ALA A 169 -1.39 -42.70 31.35
CA ALA A 169 -2.34 -41.69 31.82
C ALA A 169 -1.70 -40.72 32.83
N ASN A 170 -0.81 -41.20 33.70
CA ASN A 170 -0.14 -40.34 34.67
C ASN A 170 0.88 -39.38 34.05
N GLU A 171 1.56 -39.79 32.98
CA GLU A 171 2.66 -39.03 32.40
C GLU A 171 2.25 -38.34 31.08
N GLU A 172 1.76 -39.11 30.11
CA GLU A 172 1.61 -38.63 28.74
C GLU A 172 0.27 -37.93 28.50
N LEU A 173 -0.82 -38.39 29.12
CA LEU A 173 -2.12 -37.71 29.03
C LEU A 173 -2.02 -36.28 29.58
N LYS A 174 -1.31 -36.07 30.68
CA LYS A 174 -1.08 -34.72 31.24
C LYS A 174 -0.32 -33.82 30.25
N VAL A 175 0.72 -34.34 29.59
CA VAL A 175 1.48 -33.62 28.57
C VAL A 175 0.61 -33.25 27.37
N PHE A 176 -0.30 -34.14 26.94
CA PHE A 176 -1.24 -33.81 25.86
C PHE A 176 -2.18 -32.67 26.25
N LEU A 177 -2.69 -32.68 27.48
CA LEU A 177 -3.55 -31.63 28.01
C LEU A 177 -2.81 -30.28 28.10
N ASP A 178 -1.53 -30.28 28.50
CA ASP A 178 -0.70 -29.08 28.48
C ASP A 178 -0.54 -28.52 27.06
N LYS A 179 -0.30 -29.39 26.08
CA LYS A 179 -0.18 -28.95 24.69
C LYS A 179 -1.49 -28.38 24.15
N GLU A 180 -2.62 -29.01 24.45
CA GLU A 180 -3.94 -28.51 24.05
C GLU A 180 -4.27 -27.17 24.70
N TRP A 181 -3.90 -26.99 25.98
CA TRP A 181 -4.01 -25.70 26.67
C TRP A 181 -3.20 -24.61 25.97
N HIS A 182 -1.91 -24.86 25.72
CA HIS A 182 -1.05 -23.88 25.08
C HIS A 182 -1.53 -23.53 23.67
N GLU A 183 -2.00 -24.51 22.91
CA GLU A 183 -2.58 -24.29 21.60
C GLU A 183 -3.84 -23.42 21.68
N TRP A 184 -4.78 -23.75 22.58
CA TRP A 184 -6.00 -22.99 22.77
C TRP A 184 -5.72 -21.53 23.18
N VAL A 185 -4.81 -21.32 24.13
CA VAL A 185 -4.37 -19.98 24.56
C VAL A 185 -3.73 -19.21 23.41
N ASN A 186 -2.82 -19.83 22.67
CA ASN A 186 -2.12 -19.18 21.55
C ASN A 186 -3.07 -18.80 20.42
N GLN A 187 -4.00 -19.68 20.05
CA GLN A 187 -5.03 -19.38 19.05
C GLN A 187 -5.91 -18.22 19.51
N THR A 188 -6.35 -18.26 20.77
CA THR A 188 -7.20 -17.22 21.37
C THR A 188 -6.50 -15.85 21.40
N GLU A 189 -5.22 -15.82 21.77
CA GLU A 189 -4.38 -14.62 21.78
C GLU A 189 -4.13 -14.09 20.36
N HIS A 190 -3.87 -14.98 19.40
CA HIS A 190 -3.72 -14.63 17.99
C HIS A 190 -4.98 -13.98 17.43
N HIS A 191 -6.16 -14.53 17.72
CA HIS A 191 -7.44 -13.95 17.27
C HIS A 191 -7.66 -12.54 17.83
N LEU A 192 -7.38 -12.32 19.11
CA LEU A 192 -7.50 -11.00 19.72
C LEU A 192 -6.52 -10.00 19.09
N ASN A 193 -5.25 -10.38 18.94
CA ASN A 193 -4.23 -9.52 18.35
C ASN A 193 -4.55 -9.16 16.89
N THR A 194 -4.97 -10.15 16.09
CA THR A 194 -5.44 -9.90 14.71
C THR A 194 -6.62 -8.95 14.69
N TRP A 195 -7.59 -9.10 15.60
CA TRP A 195 -8.72 -8.18 15.69
C TRP A 195 -8.29 -6.75 16.03
N ILE A 196 -7.43 -6.57 17.04
CA ILE A 196 -6.89 -5.25 17.43
C ILE A 196 -6.18 -4.59 16.24
N MET A 197 -5.31 -5.34 15.55
CA MET A 197 -4.56 -4.83 14.40
C MET A 197 -5.46 -4.46 13.22
N ASN A 198 -6.55 -5.19 13.01
CA ASN A 198 -7.54 -4.85 11.99
C ASN A 198 -8.28 -3.55 12.35
N GLU A 199 -8.70 -3.37 13.59
CA GLU A 199 -9.36 -2.13 14.04
C GLU A 199 -8.41 -0.94 13.99
N TRP A 200 -7.14 -1.12 14.39
CA TRP A 200 -6.09 -0.12 14.23
C TRP A 200 -5.92 0.28 12.75
N THR A 201 -5.80 -0.70 11.86
CA THR A 201 -5.63 -0.46 10.42
C THR A 201 -6.81 0.30 9.83
N LYS A 202 -8.05 -0.04 10.21
CA LYS A 202 -9.27 0.66 9.77
C LYS A 202 -9.28 2.10 10.26
N TRP A 203 -9.02 2.32 11.55
CA TRP A 203 -8.99 3.65 12.14
C TRP A 203 -7.92 4.52 11.50
N ASN A 204 -6.69 4.01 11.42
CA ASN A 204 -5.53 4.64 10.78
C ASN A 204 -5.86 5.05 9.32
N SER A 205 -6.34 4.10 8.52
CA SER A 205 -6.73 4.33 7.12
C SER A 205 -7.82 5.40 6.98
N SER A 206 -8.81 5.39 7.88
CA SER A 206 -9.87 6.41 7.90
C SER A 206 -9.30 7.81 8.18
N LYS A 207 -8.40 7.93 9.16
CA LYS A 207 -7.79 9.22 9.52
C LYS A 207 -6.96 9.78 8.37
N ILE A 208 -6.02 9.02 7.81
CA ILE A 208 -5.20 9.53 6.70
C ILE A 208 -6.03 9.81 5.45
N SER A 209 -7.03 8.97 5.15
CA SER A 209 -7.95 9.20 4.03
C SER A 209 -8.66 10.55 4.19
N SER A 210 -9.17 10.87 5.39
CA SER A 210 -9.84 12.15 5.65
C SER A 210 -8.94 13.38 5.43
N TRP A 211 -7.62 13.22 5.63
CA TRP A 211 -6.62 14.25 5.35
C TRP A 211 -6.31 14.36 3.84
N LEU A 212 -6.12 13.21 3.19
CA LEU A 212 -5.81 13.14 1.76
C LEU A 212 -6.97 13.64 0.90
N SER A 213 -8.21 13.45 1.35
CA SER A 213 -9.43 13.87 0.65
C SER A 213 -9.79 15.36 0.83
N LYS A 214 -8.95 16.18 1.47
CA LYS A 214 -9.19 17.63 1.54
C LYS A 214 -9.18 18.23 0.13
N ASN A 215 -10.23 18.98 -0.22
CA ASN A 215 -10.41 19.56 -1.56
C ASN A 215 -9.16 20.27 -2.09
N TRP A 216 -8.56 21.16 -1.29
CA TRP A 216 -7.35 21.90 -1.71
C TRP A 216 -6.16 20.98 -1.99
N LYS A 217 -6.05 19.85 -1.27
CA LYS A 217 -4.96 18.87 -1.44
C LYS A 217 -5.18 18.04 -2.70
N LEU A 218 -6.41 17.61 -2.96
CA LEU A 218 -6.79 16.92 -4.20
C LEU A 218 -6.54 17.82 -5.42
N SER A 219 -6.99 19.08 -5.36
CA SER A 219 -6.77 20.05 -6.44
C SER A 219 -5.28 20.32 -6.68
N GLU A 220 -4.49 20.48 -5.61
CA GLU A 220 -3.04 20.71 -5.72
C GLU A 220 -2.29 19.47 -6.24
N ASN A 221 -2.68 18.27 -5.82
CA ASN A 221 -2.07 17.03 -6.32
C ASN A 221 -2.39 16.83 -7.81
N ALA A 222 -3.65 17.02 -8.22
CA ALA A 222 -4.05 16.97 -9.63
C ALA A 222 -3.35 18.04 -10.46
N TYR A 223 -3.16 19.23 -9.89
CA TYR A 223 -2.37 20.29 -10.50
C TYR A 223 -0.94 19.82 -10.77
N TRP A 224 -0.22 19.34 -9.76
CA TRP A 224 1.17 18.91 -9.93
C TRP A 224 1.31 17.71 -10.87
N GLU A 225 0.35 16.78 -10.88
CA GLU A 225 0.32 15.66 -11.83
C GLU A 225 0.14 16.13 -13.29
N LYS A 226 -0.68 17.17 -13.52
CA LYS A 226 -0.80 17.79 -14.84
C LYS A 226 0.47 18.54 -15.23
N MET A 227 1.12 19.17 -14.25
CA MET A 227 2.33 19.95 -14.49
C MET A 227 3.50 19.03 -14.87
N THR A 228 3.72 17.90 -14.21
CA THR A 228 4.82 16.97 -14.55
C THR A 228 4.78 16.48 -16.01
N LYS A 229 3.60 16.43 -16.62
CA LYS A 229 3.39 16.02 -18.02
C LYS A 229 3.66 17.13 -19.05
N LYS A 230 3.85 18.39 -18.64
CA LYS A 230 3.99 19.56 -19.56
C LYS A 230 5.46 19.92 -19.85
N LYS A 231 5.72 20.38 -21.09
CA LYS A 231 6.97 21.06 -21.48
C LYS A 231 6.86 22.56 -21.24
N TRP A 232 7.84 23.14 -20.54
CA TRP A 232 7.78 24.51 -20.03
C TRP A 232 8.48 25.54 -20.92
N VAL A 233 7.96 26.77 -20.92
CA VAL A 233 8.72 27.96 -21.38
C VAL A 233 9.73 28.34 -20.29
N LYS A 234 10.97 28.73 -20.68
CA LYS A 234 12.09 29.00 -19.74
C LYS A 234 11.74 29.98 -18.59
N SER A 235 10.88 30.97 -18.84
CA SER A 235 10.46 31.97 -17.84
C SER A 235 9.62 31.39 -16.71
N LEU A 236 8.69 30.47 -17.01
CA LEU A 236 7.86 29.80 -16.01
C LEU A 236 8.60 28.65 -15.31
N PHE A 237 9.59 28.06 -15.98
CA PHE A 237 10.31 26.89 -15.48
C PHE A 237 10.89 27.09 -14.07
N LYS A 238 11.54 28.23 -13.82
CA LYS A 238 12.16 28.52 -12.50
C LYS A 238 11.11 28.65 -11.38
N LEU A 239 9.99 29.33 -11.63
CA LEU A 239 8.93 29.52 -10.65
C LEU A 239 8.22 28.19 -10.34
N VAL A 240 7.82 27.48 -11.39
CA VAL A 240 7.18 26.16 -11.29
C VAL A 240 8.08 25.18 -10.55
N GLN A 241 9.37 25.11 -10.90
CA GLN A 241 10.32 24.22 -10.24
C GLN A 241 10.49 24.55 -8.75
N LYS A 242 10.55 25.84 -8.39
CA LYS A 242 10.67 26.27 -6.98
C LYS A 242 9.44 25.84 -6.16
N ASN A 243 8.24 26.09 -6.68
CA ASN A 243 7.01 25.72 -5.98
C ASN A 243 6.81 24.20 -5.96
N TRP A 244 7.22 23.48 -7.01
CA TRP A 244 7.20 22.02 -7.05
C TRP A 244 8.09 21.43 -5.95
N ARG A 245 9.32 21.95 -5.79
CA ARG A 245 10.22 21.51 -4.70
C ARG A 245 9.63 21.78 -3.32
N ARG A 246 8.93 22.90 -3.14
CA ARG A 246 8.26 23.24 -1.87
C ARG A 246 7.13 22.27 -1.57
N TRP A 247 6.25 22.02 -2.54
CA TRP A 247 5.19 21.03 -2.45
C TRP A 247 5.77 19.65 -2.12
N ASN A 248 6.79 19.20 -2.86
CA ASN A 248 7.43 17.90 -2.65
C ASN A 248 8.05 17.79 -1.24
N LYS A 249 8.75 18.83 -0.79
CA LYS A 249 9.31 18.87 0.58
C LYS A 249 8.20 18.76 1.63
N ARG A 250 7.06 19.43 1.41
CA ARG A 250 5.93 19.40 2.34
C ARG A 250 5.30 18.01 2.41
N ILE A 251 4.95 17.42 1.28
CA ILE A 251 4.30 16.09 1.26
C ILE A 251 5.23 15.01 1.85
N THR A 252 6.54 15.06 1.58
CA THR A 252 7.50 14.13 2.19
C THR A 252 7.57 14.31 3.70
N ARG A 253 7.60 15.55 4.20
CA ARG A 253 7.59 15.85 5.62
C ARG A 253 6.30 15.35 6.28
N GLU A 254 5.14 15.66 5.70
CA GLU A 254 3.84 15.22 6.22
C GLU A 254 3.76 13.68 6.27
N GLN A 255 4.22 12.99 5.22
CA GLN A 255 4.26 11.53 5.20
C GLN A 255 5.15 10.98 6.31
N GLN A 256 6.34 11.54 6.50
CA GLN A 256 7.26 11.10 7.55
C GLN A 256 6.69 11.34 8.96
N GLU A 257 6.18 12.55 9.22
CA GLU A 257 5.57 12.87 10.52
C GLU A 257 4.37 11.97 10.84
N TRP A 258 3.61 11.56 9.81
CA TRP A 258 2.53 10.59 9.96
C TRP A 258 3.03 9.18 10.24
N ASP A 259 3.99 8.69 9.45
CA ASP A 259 4.51 7.33 9.58
C ASP A 259 5.19 7.14 10.94
N ASP A 260 5.94 8.14 11.40
CA ASP A 260 6.57 8.14 12.73
C ASP A 260 5.50 8.08 13.83
N TRP A 261 4.45 8.90 13.74
CA TRP A 261 3.34 8.90 14.72
C TRP A 261 2.56 7.58 14.70
N VAL A 262 2.24 7.04 13.52
CA VAL A 262 1.55 5.75 13.36
C VAL A 262 2.37 4.63 13.97
N LYS A 263 3.68 4.60 13.70
CA LYS A 263 4.57 3.58 14.24
C LYS A 263 4.62 3.61 15.77
N GLU A 264 4.81 4.79 16.35
CA GLU A 264 4.80 4.98 17.82
C GLU A 264 3.52 4.41 18.45
N LYS A 265 2.35 4.71 17.88
CA LYS A 265 1.07 4.22 18.40
C LYS A 265 0.83 2.74 18.12
N GLN A 266 1.29 2.23 16.97
CA GLN A 266 1.14 0.83 16.59
C GLN A 266 1.96 -0.10 17.50
N ASP A 267 3.14 0.33 17.92
CA ASP A 267 4.02 -0.46 18.81
C ASP A 267 3.32 -0.77 20.15
N LEU A 268 2.41 0.08 20.61
CA LEU A 268 1.57 -0.15 21.81
C LEU A 268 0.62 -1.35 21.65
N TYR A 269 0.22 -1.67 20.41
CA TYR A 269 -0.67 -2.79 20.11
C TYR A 269 0.09 -4.06 19.71
N MET A 270 1.28 -3.92 19.09
CA MET A 270 2.12 -5.07 18.74
C MET A 270 2.77 -5.70 19.98
N ASN A 271 3.04 -4.91 21.02
CA ASN A 271 3.61 -5.37 22.28
C ASN A 271 2.53 -5.72 23.33
N ASN A 272 1.33 -6.12 22.89
CA ASN A 272 0.20 -6.48 23.76
C ASN A 272 0.46 -7.74 24.64
N HIS A 273 1.65 -8.34 24.55
CA HIS A 273 2.16 -9.34 25.49
C HIS A 273 2.21 -8.84 26.94
N GLU A 274 2.18 -7.52 27.16
CA GLU A 274 2.18 -6.88 28.47
C GLU A 274 0.77 -6.61 29.02
N TRP A 275 -0.28 -7.20 28.44
CA TRP A 275 -1.61 -7.08 29.04
C TRP A 275 -1.71 -7.88 30.34
N ASP A 276 -1.37 -7.21 31.44
CA ASP A 276 -1.27 -7.78 32.79
C ASP A 276 -2.48 -8.60 33.21
N ALA A 277 -3.69 -8.15 32.87
CA ALA A 277 -4.91 -8.85 33.26
C ALA A 277 -5.02 -10.22 32.56
N TRP A 278 -4.65 -10.30 31.29
CA TRP A 278 -4.62 -11.57 30.55
C TRP A 278 -3.51 -12.49 31.04
N ASN A 279 -2.32 -11.95 31.31
CA ASN A 279 -1.23 -12.75 31.86
C ASN A 279 -1.57 -13.33 33.23
N LYS A 280 -2.20 -12.54 34.11
CA LYS A 280 -2.72 -13.02 35.40
C LYS A 280 -3.79 -14.08 35.21
N TRP A 281 -4.72 -13.86 34.28
CA TRP A 281 -5.76 -14.84 33.97
C TRP A 281 -5.16 -16.17 33.49
N LYS A 282 -4.22 -16.14 32.54
CA LYS A 282 -3.52 -17.33 32.02
C LYS A 282 -2.84 -18.11 33.14
N ALA A 283 -2.09 -17.43 34.01
CA ALA A 283 -1.41 -18.06 35.13
C ALA A 283 -2.40 -18.73 36.11
N ASN A 284 -3.48 -18.03 36.45
CA ASN A 284 -4.51 -18.56 37.35
C ASN A 284 -5.22 -19.78 36.75
N LYS A 285 -5.54 -19.75 35.45
CA LYS A 285 -6.20 -20.86 34.77
C LYS A 285 -5.28 -22.04 34.55
N TYR A 286 -3.99 -21.82 34.29
CA TYR A 286 -3.02 -22.90 34.24
C TYR A 286 -2.91 -23.64 35.58
N ASN A 287 -2.91 -22.91 36.71
CA ASN A 287 -2.95 -23.55 38.02
C ASN A 287 -4.24 -24.37 38.23
N SER A 288 -5.38 -23.85 37.75
CA SER A 288 -6.65 -24.60 37.79
C SER A 288 -6.63 -25.83 36.88
N LEU A 289 -5.90 -25.77 35.76
CA LEU A 289 -5.71 -26.88 34.84
C LEU A 289 -5.00 -28.05 35.52
N GLU A 290 -4.02 -27.80 36.39
CA GLU A 290 -3.33 -28.86 37.14
C GLU A 290 -4.31 -29.71 37.93
N GLU A 291 -5.26 -29.09 38.63
CA GLU A 291 -6.29 -29.80 39.40
C GLU A 291 -7.22 -30.62 38.49
N VAL A 292 -7.60 -30.05 37.33
CA VAL A 292 -8.40 -30.76 36.33
C VAL A 292 -7.65 -31.94 35.75
N LYS A 293 -6.36 -31.79 35.42
CA LYS A 293 -5.50 -32.87 34.91
C LYS A 293 -5.45 -34.02 35.92
N GLU A 294 -5.21 -33.73 37.19
CA GLU A 294 -5.19 -34.77 38.24
C GLU A 294 -6.55 -35.44 38.44
N SER A 295 -7.64 -34.67 38.37
CA SER A 295 -9.00 -35.22 38.46
C SER A 295 -9.30 -36.15 37.29
N LEU A 296 -9.04 -35.70 36.06
CA LEU A 296 -9.29 -36.44 34.84
C LEU A 296 -8.48 -37.73 34.80
N VAL A 297 -7.18 -37.67 35.10
CA VAL A 297 -6.30 -38.86 35.14
C VAL A 297 -6.79 -39.87 36.17
N ARG A 298 -7.10 -39.44 37.40
CA ARG A 298 -7.60 -40.33 38.45
C ARG A 298 -8.90 -41.02 38.04
N LYS A 299 -9.85 -40.25 37.49
CA LYS A 299 -11.11 -40.78 36.97
C LYS A 299 -10.86 -41.80 35.86
N TRP A 300 -10.06 -41.41 34.87
CA TRP A 300 -9.73 -42.24 33.70
C TRP A 300 -9.10 -43.57 34.09
N ILE A 301 -8.20 -43.57 35.09
CA ILE A 301 -7.59 -44.78 35.66
C ILE A 301 -8.61 -45.63 36.41
N SER A 302 -9.36 -45.04 37.34
CA SER A 302 -10.30 -45.77 38.19
C SER A 302 -11.41 -46.47 37.39
N GLU A 303 -11.84 -45.86 36.30
CA GLU A 303 -12.89 -46.37 35.41
C GLU A 303 -12.34 -47.27 34.30
N LYS A 304 -11.02 -47.51 34.26
CA LYS A 304 -10.32 -48.29 33.23
C LYS A 304 -10.73 -47.89 31.82
N ARG A 305 -10.78 -46.58 31.54
CA ARG A 305 -11.34 -46.02 30.29
C ARG A 305 -10.67 -46.55 29.01
N TRP A 306 -9.43 -47.04 29.09
CA TRP A 306 -8.77 -47.73 27.99
C TRP A 306 -9.53 -48.97 27.48
N VAL A 307 -10.34 -49.63 28.32
CA VAL A 307 -11.16 -50.77 27.89
C VAL A 307 -12.20 -50.34 26.85
N ALA A 308 -12.88 -49.22 27.11
CA ALA A 308 -13.82 -48.63 26.16
C ALA A 308 -13.10 -48.20 24.88
N TRP A 309 -11.93 -47.57 25.01
CA TRP A 309 -11.12 -47.17 23.85
C TRP A 309 -10.66 -48.34 22.99
N ILE A 310 -10.24 -49.45 23.60
CA ILE A 310 -9.89 -50.67 22.89
C ILE A 310 -11.10 -51.23 22.16
N ALA A 311 -12.29 -51.21 22.76
CA ALA A 311 -13.53 -51.69 22.14
C ALA A 311 -13.96 -50.82 20.95
N ASP A 312 -14.02 -49.50 21.13
CA ASP A 312 -14.37 -48.52 20.09
C ASP A 312 -13.43 -48.60 18.89
N ARG A 313 -12.13 -48.84 19.14
CA ARG A 313 -11.13 -49.11 18.11
C ARG A 313 -11.45 -50.35 17.29
N HIS A 314 -11.78 -51.47 17.94
CA HIS A 314 -12.11 -52.70 17.21
C HIS A 314 -13.35 -52.50 16.33
N HIS A 315 -14.34 -51.76 16.82
CA HIS A 315 -15.52 -51.41 16.04
C HIS A 315 -15.17 -50.55 14.81
N SER A 316 -14.39 -49.48 15.01
CA SER A 316 -13.98 -48.56 13.93
C SER A 316 -13.16 -49.27 12.84
N LEU A 317 -12.20 -50.13 13.20
CA LEU A 317 -11.38 -50.89 12.25
C LEU A 317 -12.20 -51.91 11.44
N MET A 318 -13.26 -52.47 12.03
CA MET A 318 -14.16 -53.38 11.34
C MET A 318 -15.01 -52.63 10.32
N GLN A 319 -15.53 -51.45 10.67
CA GLN A 319 -16.32 -50.60 9.78
C GLN A 319 -15.50 -50.12 8.56
N ASP A 320 -14.26 -49.66 8.79
CA ASP A 320 -13.33 -49.22 7.74
C ASP A 320 -13.00 -50.33 6.72
N LYS A 321 -12.90 -51.58 7.19
CA LYS A 321 -12.69 -52.75 6.34
C LYS A 321 -13.91 -53.07 5.49
N TYR A 322 -15.11 -52.98 6.08
CA TYR A 322 -16.36 -53.19 5.34
C TYR A 322 -16.55 -52.14 4.25
N GLU A 323 -16.30 -50.86 4.54
CA GLU A 323 -16.43 -49.77 3.57
C GLU A 323 -15.42 -49.82 2.43
N LYS A 324 -14.20 -50.36 2.65
CA LYS A 324 -13.19 -50.58 1.59
C LYS A 324 -13.40 -51.87 0.78
N SER A 325 -14.33 -52.73 1.20
CA SER A 325 -14.66 -54.00 0.53
C SER A 325 -15.90 -53.90 -0.38
N ILE A 326 -16.55 -52.74 -0.38
CA ILE A 326 -17.60 -52.30 -1.31
C ILE A 326 -16.95 -51.39 -2.34
#